data_AF-A0A8T5M6N2-F1
#
_entry.id   AF-A0A8T5M6N2-F1
#
_cell.length_a   1.000
_cell.length_b   1.000
_cell.length_c   1.000
_cell.angle_alpha   90.00
_cell.angle_beta   90.00
_cell.angle_gamma   90.00
#
_symmetry.space_group_name_H-M   'P 1'
#
loop_
_entity.id
_entity.type
_entity.pdbx_description
1 polymer ?
#
loop_
_entity_poly.entity_id
_entity_poly.type
_entity_poly.pdbx_seq_one_letter_code
_entity_poly.pdbx_strand_id
1 'polypeptide(L)'
;MFLENRESSDWQKRWDKHNNERLKRFRKKDGSFDIQAYSRSDLAQEKKELLDGQLSRRIGQDLNRSIGLEVNKHISKINMTKYAREKTNYLIQEFKNIRKKFNLCSYELALFLLAGNGQSTIDDVYLAQDQQVTPTYCDVTVPGTVASFKDIRDNLEKKIIGWGHSHAEMPPFYSETDDNTMYNRFRKWHNKEEINYSWAGRNLSAGKLKYFYGMVFNEKQDFPALRVIAEKPKIVPVPGKLFHYQTVRENLDLEGRSPQEWLKENIIDDGKIISEEEKLELNQQLLERVSVETKKGYVKLSNFNLSNFNLNNFNLNNFNPNQPSQSSQPYQPNSAGQEDSGKLEEGAKIYSSFFNPTVKTNADGFRNIFSSFFEI
;
A
#
# COMPACT_ATOMS: atom_id res chain seq x y z
N MET A 1 11.23 -23.92 3.09
CA MET A 1 12.37 -23.30 2.36
C MET A 1 13.67 -24.12 2.48
N PHE A 2 13.61 -25.47 2.48
CA PHE A 2 14.78 -26.37 2.67
C PHE A 2 14.94 -27.45 1.58
N LEU A 3 14.11 -27.43 0.53
CA LEU A 3 14.13 -28.46 -0.52
C LEU A 3 15.02 -28.13 -1.73
N GLU A 4 15.44 -26.87 -1.93
CA GLU A 4 16.28 -26.49 -3.07
C GLU A 4 17.77 -26.87 -2.95
N ASN A 5 18.25 -27.25 -1.76
CA ASN A 5 19.68 -27.53 -1.57
C ASN A 5 20.11 -28.96 -1.92
N ARG A 6 19.20 -29.96 -1.92
CA ARG A 6 19.59 -31.37 -2.15
C ARG A 6 19.74 -31.72 -3.63
N GLU A 7 18.89 -31.19 -4.50
CA GLU A 7 18.99 -31.44 -5.96
C GLU A 7 20.21 -30.74 -6.59
N SER A 8 20.65 -29.60 -6.02
CA SER A 8 21.86 -28.92 -6.50
C SER A 8 23.13 -29.78 -6.33
N SER A 9 23.20 -30.60 -5.27
CA SER A 9 24.37 -31.42 -4.95
C SER A 9 24.65 -32.50 -6.00
N ASP A 10 23.62 -33.23 -6.43
CA ASP A 10 23.81 -34.39 -7.31
C ASP A 10 23.94 -33.98 -8.78
N TRP A 11 23.28 -32.90 -9.17
CA TRP A 11 23.51 -32.29 -10.46
C TRP A 11 24.93 -31.73 -10.57
N GLN A 12 25.43 -31.03 -9.54
CA GLN A 12 26.80 -30.50 -9.50
C GLN A 12 27.83 -31.64 -9.61
N LYS A 13 27.67 -32.73 -8.86
CA LYS A 13 28.54 -33.91 -8.95
C LYS A 13 28.56 -34.56 -10.35
N ARG A 14 27.39 -34.66 -11.00
CA ARG A 14 27.28 -35.20 -12.37
C ARG A 14 27.96 -34.27 -13.37
N TRP A 15 27.80 -32.96 -13.21
CA TRP A 15 28.47 -31.96 -14.05
C TRP A 15 29.98 -32.03 -13.88
N ASP A 16 30.47 -32.07 -12.64
CA ASP A 16 31.89 -32.14 -12.33
C ASP A 16 32.52 -33.41 -12.91
N LYS A 17 31.85 -34.57 -12.78
CA LYS A 17 32.30 -35.84 -13.39
C LYS A 17 32.36 -35.75 -14.92
N HIS A 18 31.33 -35.20 -15.57
CA HIS A 18 31.29 -35.05 -17.03
C HIS A 18 32.36 -34.10 -17.54
N ASN A 19 32.56 -32.96 -16.88
CA ASN A 19 33.59 -31.98 -17.23
C ASN A 19 35.00 -32.53 -17.00
N ASN A 20 35.23 -33.31 -15.94
CA ASN A 20 36.52 -33.92 -15.68
C ASN A 20 36.94 -34.87 -16.82
N GLU A 21 36.00 -35.60 -17.42
CA GLU A 21 36.28 -36.41 -18.61
C GLU A 21 36.58 -35.55 -19.84
N ARG A 22 35.86 -34.45 -20.05
CA ARG A 22 36.17 -33.50 -21.14
C ARG A 22 37.53 -32.82 -20.95
N LEU A 23 37.92 -32.52 -19.71
CA LEU A 23 39.20 -31.90 -19.37
C LEU A 23 40.41 -32.79 -19.70
N LYS A 24 40.26 -34.12 -19.68
CA LYS A 24 41.33 -35.05 -20.05
C LYS A 24 41.82 -34.85 -21.49
N ARG A 25 40.98 -34.35 -22.40
CA ARG A 25 41.33 -34.08 -23.80
C ARG A 25 42.38 -32.97 -23.96
N PHE A 26 42.56 -32.14 -22.94
CA PHE A 26 43.56 -31.08 -22.93
C PHE A 26 44.86 -31.49 -22.21
N ARG A 27 45.03 -32.76 -21.83
CA ARG A 27 46.33 -33.26 -21.34
C ARG A 27 47.24 -33.64 -22.50
N LYS A 28 48.46 -33.12 -22.50
CA LYS A 28 49.52 -33.48 -23.43
C LYS A 28 50.09 -34.87 -23.08
N LYS A 29 50.83 -35.46 -24.02
CA LYS A 29 51.46 -36.79 -23.85
C LYS A 29 52.42 -36.85 -22.65
N ASP A 30 53.05 -35.73 -22.30
CA ASP A 30 53.93 -35.58 -21.13
C ASP A 30 53.17 -35.40 -19.80
N GLY A 31 51.83 -35.42 -19.83
CA GLY A 31 50.97 -35.24 -18.66
C GLY A 31 50.67 -33.78 -18.32
N SER A 32 51.30 -32.80 -18.97
CA SER A 32 51.03 -31.37 -18.75
C SER A 32 49.69 -30.93 -19.35
N PHE A 33 49.11 -29.83 -18.86
CA PHE A 33 47.82 -29.30 -19.33
C PHE A 33 48.01 -28.26 -20.44
N ASP A 34 47.32 -28.42 -21.57
CA ASP A 34 47.34 -27.49 -22.69
C ASP A 34 46.36 -26.33 -22.47
N ILE A 35 46.86 -25.30 -21.77
CA ILE A 35 46.08 -24.09 -21.44
C ILE A 35 45.61 -23.36 -22.71
N GLN A 36 46.43 -23.33 -23.78
CA GLN A 36 46.06 -22.62 -25.01
C GLN A 36 44.90 -23.32 -25.71
N ALA A 37 44.97 -24.65 -25.87
CA ALA A 37 43.88 -25.43 -26.45
C ALA A 37 42.60 -25.35 -25.59
N TYR A 38 42.73 -25.38 -24.26
CA TYR A 38 41.60 -25.21 -23.35
C TYR A 38 40.95 -23.83 -23.49
N SER A 39 41.73 -22.75 -23.44
CA SER A 39 41.21 -21.38 -23.47
C SER A 39 40.39 -21.02 -24.71
N ARG A 40 40.64 -21.71 -25.83
CA ARG A 40 39.92 -21.56 -27.10
C ARG A 40 38.78 -22.56 -27.30
N SER A 41 38.55 -23.44 -26.34
CA SER A 41 37.55 -24.51 -26.45
C SER A 41 36.17 -24.07 -25.96
N ASP A 42 35.14 -24.72 -26.48
CA ASP A 42 33.75 -24.57 -26.00
C ASP A 42 33.65 -24.88 -24.50
N LEU A 43 34.48 -25.78 -23.96
CA LEU A 43 34.48 -26.10 -22.53
C LEU A 43 34.95 -24.93 -21.66
N ALA A 44 35.92 -24.13 -22.12
CA ALA A 44 36.32 -22.92 -21.40
C ALA A 44 35.23 -21.85 -21.47
N GLN A 45 34.56 -21.71 -22.61
CA GLN A 45 33.42 -20.81 -22.77
C GLN A 45 32.25 -21.22 -21.87
N GLU A 46 31.83 -22.49 -21.89
CA GLU A 46 30.78 -23.04 -21.01
C GLU A 46 31.10 -22.80 -19.53
N LYS A 47 32.36 -23.03 -19.11
CA LYS A 47 32.79 -22.79 -17.73
C LYS A 47 32.73 -21.31 -17.37
N LYS A 48 33.11 -20.42 -18.28
CA LYS A 48 33.00 -18.98 -18.08
C LYS A 48 31.53 -18.56 -17.94
N GLU A 49 30.64 -19.02 -18.83
CA GLU A 49 29.21 -18.73 -18.79
C GLU A 49 28.54 -19.24 -17.50
N LEU A 50 28.94 -20.43 -17.02
CA LEU A 50 28.55 -20.97 -15.72
C LEU A 50 28.95 -20.04 -14.58
N LEU A 51 30.22 -19.65 -14.52
CA LEU A 51 30.75 -18.80 -13.46
C LEU A 51 30.10 -17.42 -13.48
N ASP A 52 29.94 -16.83 -14.66
CA ASP A 52 29.25 -15.56 -14.87
C ASP A 52 27.78 -15.66 -14.40
N GLY A 53 27.11 -16.77 -14.70
CA GLY A 53 25.75 -17.06 -14.25
C GLY A 53 25.62 -17.29 -12.74
N GLN A 54 26.62 -17.92 -12.09
CA GLN A 54 26.68 -18.07 -10.63
C GLN A 54 26.94 -16.72 -9.95
N LEU A 55 27.88 -15.94 -10.45
CA LEU A 55 28.18 -14.60 -9.95
C LEU A 55 26.96 -13.69 -10.06
N SER A 56 26.31 -13.65 -11.23
CA SER A 56 25.10 -12.85 -11.45
C SER A 56 23.97 -13.23 -10.48
N ARG A 57 23.78 -14.53 -10.22
CA ARG A 57 22.83 -15.02 -9.22
C ARG A 57 23.16 -14.52 -7.82
N ARG A 58 24.42 -14.62 -7.40
CA ARG A 58 24.88 -14.16 -6.08
C ARG A 58 24.68 -12.65 -5.91
N ILE A 59 25.07 -11.85 -6.90
CA ILE A 59 24.86 -10.40 -6.87
C ILE A 59 23.37 -10.06 -6.80
N GLY A 60 22.53 -10.73 -7.60
CA GLY A 60 21.08 -10.54 -7.57
C GLY A 60 20.46 -10.88 -6.21
N GLN A 61 20.93 -11.94 -5.55
CA GLN A 61 20.51 -12.29 -4.19
C GLN A 61 20.91 -11.21 -3.17
N ASP A 62 22.16 -10.75 -3.22
CA ASP A 62 22.65 -9.70 -2.31
C ASP A 62 21.90 -8.38 -2.50
N LEU A 63 21.63 -8.00 -3.76
CA LEU A 63 20.82 -6.81 -4.07
C LEU A 63 19.38 -6.94 -3.57
N ASN A 64 18.73 -8.07 -3.83
CA ASN A 64 17.37 -8.32 -3.34
C ASN A 64 17.30 -8.29 -1.81
N ARG A 65 18.34 -8.78 -1.13
CA ARG A 65 18.46 -8.66 0.33
C ARG A 65 18.58 -7.20 0.76
N SER A 66 19.43 -6.40 0.11
CA SER A 66 19.55 -4.96 0.41
C SER A 66 18.24 -4.21 0.19
N ILE A 67 17.56 -4.48 -0.92
CA ILE A 67 16.22 -3.91 -1.20
C ILE A 67 15.24 -4.29 -0.08
N GLY A 68 15.20 -5.57 0.31
CA GLY A 68 14.32 -6.03 1.39
C GLY A 68 14.59 -5.32 2.73
N LEU A 69 15.86 -5.10 3.08
CA LEU A 69 16.23 -4.38 4.30
C LEU A 69 15.76 -2.92 4.27
N GLU A 70 15.93 -2.23 3.15
CA GLU A 70 15.47 -0.84 3.02
C GLU A 70 13.95 -0.75 3.02
N VAL A 71 13.26 -1.66 2.33
CA VAL A 71 11.78 -1.72 2.39
C VAL A 71 11.30 -1.92 3.83
N ASN A 72 11.90 -2.85 4.57
CA ASN A 72 11.57 -3.06 5.98
C ASN A 72 11.82 -1.81 6.84
N LYS A 73 12.91 -1.09 6.59
CA LYS A 73 13.24 0.17 7.29
C LYS A 73 12.28 1.31 6.96
N HIS A 74 11.74 1.37 5.74
CA HIS A 74 10.71 2.35 5.38
C HIS A 74 9.38 2.00 6.06
N ILE A 75 9.00 0.74 6.01
CA ILE A 75 7.76 0.25 6.62
C ILE A 75 7.79 0.37 8.15
N SER A 76 8.95 0.15 8.77
CA SER A 76 9.11 0.30 10.23
C SER A 76 9.04 1.74 10.72
N LYS A 77 9.00 2.74 9.83
CA LYS A 77 8.83 4.16 10.18
C LYS A 77 7.37 4.61 10.12
N ILE A 78 6.47 3.73 9.67
CA ILE A 78 5.05 4.06 9.67
C ILE A 78 4.62 4.10 11.12
N ASN A 79 4.12 5.26 11.56
CA ASN A 79 3.66 5.49 12.92
C ASN A 79 2.18 5.82 12.91
N MET A 80 1.53 5.76 14.07
CA MET A 80 0.17 6.27 14.27
C MET A 80 0.17 7.26 15.43
N THR A 81 -0.53 8.39 15.30
CA THR A 81 -0.68 9.28 16.45
C THR A 81 -1.66 8.71 17.46
N LYS A 82 -1.48 9.06 18.73
CA LYS A 82 -2.43 8.73 19.80
C LYS A 82 -3.83 9.24 19.47
N TYR A 83 -3.93 10.46 18.95
CA TYR A 83 -5.18 11.05 18.49
C TYR A 83 -5.89 10.19 17.43
N ALA A 84 -5.19 9.78 16.36
CA ALA A 84 -5.79 8.95 15.31
C ALA A 84 -6.31 7.61 15.87
N ARG A 85 -5.57 7.01 16.82
CA ARG A 85 -5.98 5.78 17.50
C ARG A 85 -7.22 6.01 18.36
N GLU A 86 -7.24 7.06 19.17
CA GLU A 86 -8.38 7.41 20.02
C GLU A 86 -9.62 7.70 19.19
N LYS A 87 -9.47 8.41 18.06
CA LYS A 87 -10.58 8.72 17.13
C LYS A 87 -11.15 7.46 16.49
N THR A 88 -10.29 6.53 16.11
CA THR A 88 -10.71 5.21 15.62
C THR A 88 -11.51 4.45 16.68
N ASN A 89 -10.98 4.38 17.90
CA ASN A 89 -11.63 3.72 19.02
C ASN A 89 -12.99 4.36 19.34
N TYR A 90 -13.07 5.69 19.31
CA TYR A 90 -14.32 6.42 19.50
C TYR A 90 -15.37 6.02 18.47
N LEU A 91 -15.03 6.10 17.18
CA LEU A 91 -15.93 5.74 16.08
C LEU A 91 -16.47 4.30 16.20
N ILE A 92 -15.60 3.35 16.53
CA ILE A 92 -15.97 1.94 16.68
C ILE A 92 -16.90 1.72 17.89
N GLN A 93 -16.58 2.32 19.04
CA GLN A 93 -17.43 2.21 20.23
C GLN A 93 -18.78 2.88 20.03
N GLU A 94 -18.80 4.06 19.41
CA GLU A 94 -20.06 4.76 19.22
C GLU A 94 -20.92 4.06 18.16
N PHE A 95 -20.32 3.52 17.11
CA PHE A 95 -21.05 2.69 16.15
C PHE A 95 -21.67 1.45 16.83
N LYS A 96 -20.95 0.81 17.76
CA LYS A 96 -21.50 -0.26 18.60
C LYS A 96 -22.69 0.21 19.46
N ASN A 97 -22.59 1.38 20.08
CA ASN A 97 -23.67 1.95 20.89
C ASN A 97 -24.92 2.22 20.05
N ILE A 98 -24.74 2.84 18.87
CA ILE A 98 -25.80 3.09 17.89
C ILE A 98 -26.48 1.78 17.47
N ARG A 99 -25.69 0.76 17.13
CA ARG A 99 -26.23 -0.55 16.73
C ARG A 99 -27.02 -1.23 17.83
N LYS A 100 -26.52 -1.24 19.07
CA LYS A 100 -27.25 -1.78 20.22
C LYS A 100 -28.58 -1.05 20.42
N LYS A 101 -28.58 0.28 20.30
CA LYS A 101 -29.79 1.10 20.44
C LYS A 101 -30.84 0.80 19.38
N PHE A 102 -30.41 0.51 18.15
CA PHE A 102 -31.30 0.13 17.04
C PHE A 102 -31.58 -1.37 16.96
N ASN A 103 -31.12 -2.18 17.92
CA ASN A 103 -31.22 -3.64 17.91
C ASN A 103 -30.70 -4.26 16.60
N LEU A 104 -29.59 -3.71 16.11
CA LEU A 104 -28.89 -4.14 14.90
C LEU A 104 -27.85 -5.21 15.24
N CYS A 105 -27.53 -6.05 14.25
CA CYS A 105 -26.46 -7.03 14.36
C CYS A 105 -25.08 -6.37 14.58
N SER A 106 -24.09 -7.21 14.83
CA SER A 106 -22.68 -6.87 14.69
C SER A 106 -22.39 -6.52 13.23
N TYR A 107 -21.92 -5.30 12.95
CA TYR A 107 -21.55 -4.82 11.60
C TYR A 107 -20.13 -4.28 11.62
N GLU A 108 -19.45 -4.40 10.49
CA GLU A 108 -18.12 -3.79 10.28
C GLU A 108 -18.22 -2.29 9.97
N LEU A 109 -17.11 -1.57 10.10
CA LEU A 109 -17.02 -0.14 9.80
C LEU A 109 -15.77 0.12 8.99
N ALA A 110 -15.89 0.91 7.91
CA ALA A 110 -14.80 1.27 7.02
C ALA A 110 -14.22 2.66 7.34
N LEU A 111 -12.88 2.76 7.30
CA LEU A 111 -12.10 3.96 7.60
C LEU A 111 -10.99 4.17 6.56
N PHE A 112 -10.70 5.44 6.25
CA PHE A 112 -9.46 5.82 5.57
C PHE A 112 -8.41 6.24 6.61
N LEU A 113 -7.19 5.74 6.44
CA LEU A 113 -6.04 6.13 7.26
C LEU A 113 -5.36 7.31 6.59
N LEU A 114 -5.23 8.43 7.31
CA LEU A 114 -4.76 9.69 6.73
C LEU A 114 -3.38 10.07 7.28
N ALA A 115 -2.62 10.77 6.45
CA ALA A 115 -1.39 11.44 6.85
C ALA A 115 -1.32 12.83 6.24
N GLY A 116 -0.55 13.72 6.89
CA GLY A 116 -0.12 14.97 6.28
C GLY A 116 0.65 14.76 4.98
N ASN A 117 0.65 15.77 4.11
CA ASN A 117 1.39 15.73 2.86
C ASN A 117 2.89 15.48 3.10
N GLY A 118 3.46 14.48 2.40
CA GLY A 118 4.86 14.08 2.55
C GLY A 118 5.19 13.31 3.84
N GLN A 119 4.21 13.04 4.71
CA GLN A 119 4.41 12.27 5.93
C GLN A 119 4.00 10.80 5.73
N SER A 120 4.58 9.91 6.55
CA SER A 120 4.27 8.48 6.60
C SER A 120 3.65 8.08 7.95
N THR A 121 3.34 9.06 8.80
CA THR A 121 2.64 8.89 10.07
C THR A 121 1.14 9.04 9.87
N ILE A 122 0.37 8.04 10.29
CA ILE A 122 -1.09 8.08 10.36
C ILE A 122 -1.47 9.06 11.49
N ASP A 123 -1.84 10.28 11.13
CA ASP A 123 -2.10 11.35 12.08
C ASP A 123 -3.60 11.68 12.25
N ASP A 124 -4.45 11.02 11.47
CA ASP A 124 -5.90 11.10 11.55
C ASP A 124 -6.56 9.88 10.88
N VAL A 125 -7.84 9.68 11.16
CA VAL A 125 -8.69 8.70 10.47
C VAL A 125 -9.97 9.37 9.99
N TYR A 126 -10.47 8.90 8.85
CA TYR A 126 -11.64 9.48 8.22
C TYR A 126 -12.71 8.40 8.01
N LEU A 127 -13.90 8.66 8.55
CA LEU A 127 -15.07 7.83 8.30
C LEU A 127 -15.55 8.05 6.86
N ALA A 128 -15.39 7.03 6.02
CA ALA A 128 -15.73 7.12 4.61
C ALA A 128 -17.19 7.56 4.38
N GLN A 129 -17.40 8.45 3.41
CA GLN A 129 -18.72 8.87 2.95
C GLN A 129 -19.43 7.68 2.31
N ASP A 130 -20.73 7.54 2.57
CA ASP A 130 -21.61 6.53 1.97
C ASP A 130 -20.99 5.11 1.91
N GLN A 131 -20.93 4.46 3.06
CA GLN A 131 -20.49 3.09 3.19
C GLN A 131 -21.65 2.13 3.44
N GLN A 132 -21.52 0.94 2.88
CA GLN A 132 -22.46 -0.16 3.01
C GLN A 132 -21.82 -1.25 3.84
N VAL A 133 -22.47 -1.59 4.95
CA VAL A 133 -21.90 -2.52 5.92
C VAL A 133 -22.84 -3.71 6.16
N THR A 134 -22.24 -4.88 6.23
CA THR A 134 -22.85 -6.15 6.61
C THR A 134 -22.12 -6.71 7.84
N PRO A 135 -22.60 -7.81 8.44
CA PRO A 135 -21.92 -8.40 9.59
C PRO A 135 -20.49 -8.91 9.34
N THR A 136 -20.13 -9.16 8.08
CA THR A 136 -18.86 -9.79 7.70
C THR A 136 -18.17 -9.07 6.56
N TYR A 137 -18.62 -7.84 6.24
CA TYR A 137 -18.10 -7.07 5.12
C TYR A 137 -18.44 -5.60 5.29
N CYS A 138 -17.54 -4.72 4.86
CA CYS A 138 -17.81 -3.32 4.66
C CYS A 138 -17.19 -2.83 3.35
N ASP A 139 -17.90 -1.96 2.64
CA ASP A 139 -17.33 -1.26 1.50
C ASP A 139 -17.82 0.18 1.43
N VAL A 140 -17.06 0.99 0.70
CA VAL A 140 -17.41 2.38 0.40
C VAL A 140 -17.97 2.39 -1.01
N THR A 141 -19.17 2.95 -1.20
CA THR A 141 -19.74 3.02 -2.54
C THR A 141 -18.84 3.86 -3.46
N VAL A 142 -19.02 3.73 -4.78
CA VAL A 142 -18.26 4.56 -5.74
C VAL A 142 -18.52 6.07 -5.50
N PRO A 143 -19.78 6.55 -5.35
CA PRO A 143 -20.04 7.93 -4.95
C PRO A 143 -19.38 8.31 -3.63
N GLY A 144 -19.47 7.44 -2.62
CA GLY A 144 -18.86 7.63 -1.31
C GLY A 144 -17.34 7.78 -1.38
N THR A 145 -16.69 6.98 -2.22
CA THR A 145 -15.25 7.07 -2.47
C THR A 145 -14.89 8.43 -3.06
N VAL A 146 -15.60 8.87 -4.12
CA VAL A 146 -15.33 10.16 -4.78
C VAL A 146 -15.55 11.32 -3.81
N ALA A 147 -16.65 11.29 -3.04
CA ALA A 147 -16.95 12.31 -2.05
C ALA A 147 -15.90 12.36 -0.94
N SER A 148 -15.45 11.21 -0.43
CA SER A 148 -14.41 11.14 0.60
C SER A 148 -13.08 11.71 0.09
N PHE A 149 -12.67 11.34 -1.13
CA PHE A 149 -11.42 11.85 -1.71
C PHE A 149 -11.45 13.36 -1.89
N LYS A 150 -12.59 13.89 -2.34
CA LYS A 150 -12.80 15.32 -2.49
C LYS A 150 -12.70 16.01 -1.12
N ASP A 151 -13.43 15.53 -0.12
CA ASP A 151 -13.46 16.12 1.23
C ASP A 151 -12.06 16.10 1.89
N ILE A 152 -11.38 14.96 1.85
CA ILE A 152 -10.03 14.79 2.41
C ILE A 152 -9.03 15.76 1.75
N ARG A 153 -9.11 15.93 0.42
CA ARG A 153 -8.22 16.83 -0.32
C ARG A 153 -8.55 18.29 -0.07
N ASP A 154 -9.83 18.66 -0.19
CA ASP A 154 -10.26 20.05 -0.27
C ASP A 154 -10.38 20.68 1.13
N ASN A 155 -10.71 19.90 2.17
CA ASN A 155 -11.01 20.42 3.51
C ASN A 155 -10.00 20.01 4.59
N LEU A 156 -9.31 18.86 4.42
CA LEU A 156 -8.37 18.37 5.44
C LEU A 156 -6.90 18.53 5.04
N GLU A 157 -6.62 18.84 3.76
CA GLU A 157 -5.26 18.92 3.19
C GLU A 157 -4.40 17.68 3.49
N LYS A 158 -5.04 16.51 3.61
CA LYS A 158 -4.40 15.22 3.93
C LYS A 158 -4.37 14.32 2.70
N LYS A 159 -3.57 13.26 2.79
CA LYS A 159 -3.57 12.14 1.84
C LYS A 159 -4.04 10.85 2.50
N ILE A 160 -4.67 9.99 1.72
CA ILE A 160 -5.00 8.62 2.13
C ILE A 160 -3.72 7.79 2.03
N ILE A 161 -3.27 7.25 3.16
CA ILE A 161 -2.10 6.36 3.21
C ILE A 161 -2.43 4.89 3.42
N GLY A 162 -3.68 4.61 3.76
CA GLY A 162 -4.13 3.26 3.98
C GLY A 162 -5.63 3.13 4.13
N TRP A 163 -6.03 1.91 4.46
CA TRP A 163 -7.39 1.47 4.71
C TRP A 163 -7.47 0.86 6.09
N GLY A 164 -8.53 1.18 6.81
CA GLY A 164 -8.85 0.51 8.06
C GLY A 164 -10.28 -0.01 8.04
N HIS A 165 -10.52 -1.09 8.77
CA HIS A 165 -11.89 -1.50 9.10
C HIS A 165 -11.99 -2.09 10.49
N SER A 166 -13.19 -2.15 11.03
CA SER A 166 -13.45 -2.83 12.29
C SER A 166 -14.08 -4.19 12.08
N HIS A 167 -13.52 -5.21 12.70
CA HIS A 167 -14.31 -6.37 13.11
C HIS A 167 -15.22 -5.98 14.27
N ALA A 168 -16.38 -6.61 14.36
CA ALA A 168 -17.29 -6.36 15.47
C ALA A 168 -16.72 -6.93 16.80
N GLU A 169 -17.24 -8.05 17.28
CA GLU A 169 -16.77 -8.68 18.52
C GLU A 169 -15.60 -9.66 18.30
N MET A 170 -15.23 -9.91 17.04
CA MET A 170 -14.15 -10.82 16.67
C MET A 170 -12.78 -10.20 16.99
N PRO A 171 -11.75 -11.03 17.26
CA PRO A 171 -10.37 -10.54 17.29
C PRO A 171 -10.00 -9.88 15.96
N PRO A 172 -9.06 -8.92 15.96
CA PRO A 172 -8.52 -8.38 14.72
C PRO A 172 -7.69 -9.43 13.97
N PHE A 173 -7.99 -9.66 12.70
CA PHE A 173 -7.21 -10.50 11.77
C PHE A 173 -7.48 -10.04 10.34
N TYR A 174 -6.69 -10.51 9.37
CA TYR A 174 -7.02 -10.33 7.95
C TYR A 174 -7.62 -11.60 7.37
N SER A 175 -8.82 -11.50 6.82
CA SER A 175 -9.43 -12.52 5.97
C SER A 175 -8.90 -12.44 4.54
N GLU A 176 -9.20 -13.46 3.73
CA GLU A 176 -8.94 -13.43 2.28
C GLU A 176 -9.68 -12.27 1.58
N THR A 177 -10.88 -11.92 2.06
CA THR A 177 -11.65 -10.78 1.56
C THR A 177 -10.93 -9.45 1.85
N ASP A 178 -10.31 -9.33 3.02
CA ASP A 178 -9.53 -8.14 3.39
C ASP A 178 -8.29 -8.00 2.51
N ASP A 179 -7.61 -9.11 2.22
CA ASP A 179 -6.48 -9.14 1.29
C ASP A 179 -6.85 -8.67 -0.10
N ASN A 180 -7.96 -9.17 -0.64
CA ASN A 180 -8.46 -8.77 -1.95
C ASN A 180 -8.85 -7.28 -1.96
N THR A 181 -9.49 -6.80 -0.89
CA THR A 181 -9.88 -5.39 -0.74
C THR A 181 -8.65 -4.49 -0.70
N MET A 182 -7.68 -4.83 0.15
CA MET A 182 -6.40 -4.14 0.26
C MET A 182 -5.65 -4.11 -1.07
N TYR A 183 -5.58 -5.23 -1.79
CA TYR A 183 -4.92 -5.31 -3.10
C TYR A 183 -5.58 -4.42 -4.14
N ASN A 184 -6.92 -4.43 -4.21
CA ASN A 184 -7.68 -3.60 -5.14
C ASN A 184 -7.50 -2.11 -4.85
N ARG A 185 -7.46 -1.73 -3.57
CA ARG A 185 -7.21 -0.35 -3.12
C ARG A 185 -5.77 0.07 -3.38
N PHE A 186 -4.78 -0.77 -3.07
CA PHE A 186 -3.36 -0.55 -3.38
C PHE A 186 -3.15 -0.19 -4.86
N ARG A 187 -3.77 -0.92 -5.79
CA ARG A 187 -3.63 -0.64 -7.23
C ARG A 187 -4.06 0.77 -7.62
N LYS A 188 -5.00 1.36 -6.89
CA LYS A 188 -5.57 2.68 -7.17
C LYS A 188 -4.93 3.79 -6.34
N TRP A 189 -4.58 3.52 -5.08
CA TRP A 189 -4.30 4.55 -4.07
C TRP A 189 -2.97 4.35 -3.33
N HIS A 190 -2.05 3.58 -3.88
CA HIS A 190 -0.73 3.38 -3.28
C HIS A 190 0.03 4.71 -3.09
N ASN A 191 0.82 4.75 -2.04
CA ASN A 191 1.85 5.76 -1.83
C ASN A 191 3.10 5.37 -2.59
N LYS A 192 3.94 6.36 -2.89
CA LYS A 192 5.23 6.18 -3.56
C LYS A 192 6.32 6.80 -2.70
N GLU A 193 7.37 6.04 -2.45
CA GLU A 193 8.59 6.50 -1.81
C GLU A 193 9.80 6.05 -2.63
N GLU A 194 10.85 6.86 -2.58
CA GLU A 194 12.14 6.47 -3.13
C GLU A 194 12.92 5.67 -2.09
N ILE A 195 13.48 4.54 -2.52
CA ILE A 195 14.32 3.69 -1.70
C ILE A 195 15.72 3.64 -2.30
N ASN A 196 16.72 3.84 -1.46
CA ASN A 196 18.12 3.75 -1.87
C ASN A 196 18.69 2.43 -1.38
N TYR A 197 19.10 1.56 -2.30
CA TYR A 197 19.78 0.31 -1.96
C TYR A 197 21.23 0.35 -2.44
N SER A 198 22.09 -0.36 -1.72
CA SER A 198 23.52 -0.37 -1.98
C SER A 198 24.03 -1.79 -2.14
N TRP A 199 25.08 -1.92 -2.95
CA TRP A 199 25.82 -3.16 -3.07
C TRP A 199 27.30 -2.85 -3.19
N ALA A 200 28.12 -3.57 -2.42
CA ALA A 200 29.57 -3.35 -2.35
C ALA A 200 29.96 -1.87 -2.12
N GLY A 201 29.22 -1.15 -1.27
CA GLY A 201 29.47 0.26 -0.95
C GLY A 201 29.07 1.25 -2.05
N ARG A 202 28.46 0.80 -3.15
CA ARG A 202 27.94 1.67 -4.22
C ARG A 202 26.43 1.82 -4.08
N ASN A 203 25.95 3.06 -4.13
CA ASN A 203 24.52 3.37 -4.23
C ASN A 203 24.05 3.10 -5.66
N LEU A 204 23.13 2.16 -5.82
CA LEU A 204 22.67 1.69 -7.13
C LEU A 204 21.28 2.28 -7.44
N SER A 205 21.18 3.61 -7.52
CA SER A 205 19.98 4.38 -7.90
C SER A 205 18.70 4.14 -7.06
N ALA A 206 17.89 5.18 -6.93
CA ALA A 206 16.63 5.14 -6.20
C ALA A 206 15.62 4.19 -6.90
N GLY A 207 15.33 3.06 -6.26
CA GLY A 207 14.15 2.27 -6.59
C GLY A 207 12.90 3.02 -6.14
N LYS A 208 11.74 2.71 -6.75
CA LYS A 208 10.45 3.19 -6.23
C LYS A 208 9.81 2.09 -5.41
N LEU A 209 9.60 2.34 -4.13
CA LEU A 209 8.72 1.57 -3.28
C LEU A 209 7.31 2.14 -3.43
N LYS A 210 6.35 1.29 -3.72
CA LYS A 210 4.93 1.65 -3.54
C LYS A 210 4.38 0.88 -2.36
N TYR A 211 3.55 1.50 -1.54
CA TYR A 211 2.95 0.82 -0.40
C TYR A 211 1.54 1.32 -0.09
N PHE A 212 0.78 0.50 0.62
CA PHE A 212 -0.53 0.85 1.14
C PHE A 212 -0.75 0.14 2.49
N TYR A 213 -1.15 0.91 3.50
CA TYR A 213 -1.26 0.42 4.86
C TYR A 213 -2.66 -0.13 5.15
N GLY A 214 -2.73 -1.19 5.94
CA GLY A 214 -3.96 -1.82 6.41
C GLY A 214 -4.01 -1.83 7.93
N MET A 215 -5.18 -1.55 8.50
CA MET A 215 -5.44 -1.79 9.93
C MET A 215 -6.81 -2.43 10.15
N VAL A 216 -6.85 -3.54 10.88
CA VAL A 216 -8.10 -4.13 11.35
C VAL A 216 -8.23 -3.88 12.84
N PHE A 217 -9.35 -3.31 13.26
CA PHE A 217 -9.66 -3.00 14.65
C PHE A 217 -10.78 -3.90 15.16
N ASN A 218 -11.10 -3.83 16.46
CA ASN A 218 -12.32 -4.43 16.97
C ASN A 218 -12.98 -3.63 18.09
N GLU A 219 -14.21 -4.02 18.44
CA GLU A 219 -14.99 -3.39 19.51
C GLU A 219 -14.46 -3.64 20.92
N LYS A 220 -13.55 -4.60 21.10
CA LYS A 220 -12.89 -4.84 22.39
C LYS A 220 -11.68 -3.93 22.59
N GLN A 221 -11.30 -3.18 21.54
CA GLN A 221 -10.09 -2.38 21.51
C GLN A 221 -8.83 -3.25 21.74
N ASP A 222 -8.88 -4.49 21.26
CA ASP A 222 -7.72 -5.35 21.17
C ASP A 222 -6.68 -4.69 20.24
N PHE A 223 -5.45 -5.21 20.27
CA PHE A 223 -4.40 -4.71 19.38
C PHE A 223 -4.79 -4.93 17.92
N PRO A 224 -4.83 -3.87 17.08
CA PRO A 224 -5.24 -4.02 15.71
C PRO A 224 -4.28 -4.92 14.93
N ALA A 225 -4.83 -5.65 13.96
CA ALA A 225 -4.02 -6.39 12.99
C ALA A 225 -3.50 -5.42 11.94
N LEU A 226 -2.21 -5.48 11.64
CA LEU A 226 -1.51 -4.53 10.78
C LEU A 226 -0.92 -5.24 9.57
N ARG A 227 -1.11 -4.65 8.39
CA ARG A 227 -0.58 -5.21 7.14
C ARG A 227 -0.10 -4.11 6.23
N VAL A 228 0.96 -4.38 5.47
CA VAL A 228 1.41 -3.50 4.39
C VAL A 228 1.44 -4.28 3.10
N ILE A 229 0.74 -3.78 2.09
CA ILE A 229 0.97 -4.24 0.71
C ILE A 229 2.05 -3.36 0.12
N ALA A 230 3.14 -3.98 -0.33
CA ALA A 230 4.27 -3.27 -0.92
C ALA A 230 4.59 -3.79 -2.32
N GLU A 231 4.96 -2.89 -3.22
CA GLU A 231 5.52 -3.20 -4.53
C GLU A 231 6.94 -2.62 -4.58
N LYS A 232 7.92 -3.50 -4.76
CA LYS A 232 9.35 -3.19 -4.69
C LYS A 232 10.11 -3.71 -5.91
N PRO A 233 11.26 -3.11 -6.26
CA PRO A 233 12.15 -3.69 -7.25
C PRO A 233 12.63 -5.07 -6.82
N LYS A 234 12.84 -5.94 -7.81
CA LYS A 234 13.47 -7.26 -7.68
C LYS A 234 14.47 -7.44 -8.80
N ILE A 235 15.68 -7.79 -8.43
CA ILE A 235 16.75 -8.10 -9.36
C ILE A 235 16.64 -9.55 -9.79
N VAL A 236 16.47 -9.77 -11.09
CA VAL A 236 16.45 -11.09 -11.71
C VAL A 236 17.71 -11.25 -12.56
N PRO A 237 18.57 -12.24 -12.27
CA PRO A 237 19.73 -12.52 -13.10
C PRO A 237 19.27 -13.06 -14.46
N VAL A 238 19.81 -12.51 -15.54
CA VAL A 238 19.49 -12.93 -16.92
C VAL A 238 20.79 -13.33 -17.62
N PRO A 239 20.88 -14.51 -18.25
CA PRO A 239 22.07 -14.91 -19.00
C PRO A 239 22.48 -13.83 -20.03
N GLY A 240 23.77 -13.47 -20.04
CA GLY A 240 24.32 -12.48 -20.97
C GLY A 240 23.95 -11.02 -20.71
N LYS A 241 23.19 -10.72 -19.64
CA LYS A 241 22.95 -9.35 -19.15
C LYS A 241 23.37 -9.25 -17.69
N LEU A 242 23.79 -8.06 -17.26
CA LEU A 242 24.11 -7.83 -15.85
C LEU A 242 22.89 -8.13 -14.97
N PHE A 243 21.75 -7.49 -15.21
CA PHE A 243 20.51 -7.72 -14.47
C PHE A 243 19.25 -7.37 -15.28
N HIS A 244 18.11 -7.96 -14.92
CA HIS A 244 16.78 -7.47 -15.29
C HIS A 244 16.04 -6.99 -14.04
N TYR A 245 15.50 -5.79 -14.10
CA TYR A 245 14.68 -5.22 -13.04
C TYR A 245 13.24 -5.65 -13.25
N GLN A 246 12.76 -6.53 -12.39
CA GLN A 246 11.35 -6.82 -12.25
C GLN A 246 10.79 -6.00 -11.10
N THR A 247 9.50 -5.68 -11.14
CA THR A 247 8.80 -5.17 -9.97
C THR A 247 7.99 -6.31 -9.37
N VAL A 248 8.13 -6.55 -8.07
CA VAL A 248 7.40 -7.61 -7.37
C VAL A 248 6.57 -7.00 -6.26
N ARG A 249 5.33 -7.51 -6.15
CA ARG A 249 4.41 -7.15 -5.08
C ARG A 249 4.40 -8.24 -4.03
N GLU A 250 4.45 -7.85 -2.78
CA GLU A 250 4.47 -8.74 -1.63
C GLU A 250 3.52 -8.18 -0.56
N ASN A 251 2.77 -9.07 0.08
CA ASN A 251 2.12 -8.75 1.34
C ASN A 251 3.20 -8.86 2.42
N LEU A 252 3.50 -7.74 3.05
CA LEU A 252 4.43 -7.67 4.16
C LEU A 252 3.58 -7.61 5.42
N ASP A 253 3.37 -8.80 5.97
CA ASP A 253 2.86 -8.94 7.32
C ASP A 253 3.90 -8.36 8.27
N LEU A 254 3.48 -7.44 9.13
CA LEU A 254 4.35 -6.93 10.20
C LEU A 254 4.55 -7.96 11.33
N GLU A 255 4.08 -9.19 11.11
CA GLU A 255 3.99 -10.34 12.01
C GLU A 255 5.34 -10.88 12.54
N GLY A 256 6.47 -10.32 12.09
CA GLY A 256 7.79 -10.58 12.71
C GLY A 256 7.98 -9.88 14.07
N ARG A 257 7.09 -8.93 14.41
CA ARG A 257 6.91 -8.37 15.75
C ARG A 257 5.51 -8.70 16.20
N SER A 258 5.30 -8.92 17.51
CA SER A 258 3.92 -8.94 17.99
C SER A 258 3.28 -7.58 17.65
N PRO A 259 2.03 -7.50 17.18
CA PRO A 259 1.36 -6.22 16.92
C PRO A 259 1.43 -5.26 18.12
N GLN A 260 1.52 -5.85 19.32
CA GLN A 260 1.74 -5.19 20.60
C GLN A 260 3.08 -4.44 20.67
N GLU A 261 4.19 -5.09 20.30
CA GLU A 261 5.52 -4.46 20.27
C GLU A 261 5.57 -3.35 19.22
N TRP A 262 5.00 -3.60 18.03
CA TRP A 262 4.98 -2.58 16.99
C TRP A 262 4.20 -1.34 17.43
N LEU A 263 2.97 -1.49 17.93
CA LEU A 263 2.16 -0.33 18.33
C LEU A 263 2.73 0.42 19.53
N LYS A 264 3.32 -0.27 20.51
CA LYS A 264 3.96 0.40 21.65
C LYS A 264 5.11 1.29 21.21
N GLU A 265 5.89 0.85 20.22
CA GLU A 265 7.03 1.61 19.69
C GLU A 265 6.61 2.68 18.68
N ASN A 266 5.47 2.49 17.99
CA ASN A 266 5.06 3.31 16.85
C ASN A 266 3.81 4.18 17.10
N ILE A 267 3.38 4.34 18.35
CA ILE A 267 2.37 5.34 18.73
C ILE A 267 3.07 6.61 19.21
N ILE A 268 2.78 7.73 18.52
CA ILE A 268 3.34 9.04 18.83
C ILE A 268 2.26 9.88 19.53
N ASP A 269 2.57 10.45 20.69
CA ASP A 269 1.70 11.45 21.33
C ASP A 269 1.91 12.80 20.64
N ASP A 270 0.89 13.28 19.93
CA ASP A 270 0.87 14.57 19.25
C ASP A 270 0.16 15.66 20.08
N GLY A 271 -0.25 15.34 21.31
CA GLY A 271 -0.96 16.24 22.22
C GLY A 271 -2.39 16.59 21.80
N LYS A 272 -2.89 16.04 20.69
CA LYS A 272 -4.26 16.27 20.24
C LYS A 272 -5.22 15.36 20.98
N ILE A 273 -6.40 15.89 21.31
CA ILE A 273 -7.51 15.17 21.93
C ILE A 273 -8.78 15.43 21.13
N ILE A 274 -9.70 14.46 21.13
CA ILE A 274 -11.01 14.62 20.48
C ILE A 274 -11.87 15.53 21.36
N SER A 275 -12.22 16.72 20.85
CA SER A 275 -13.11 17.64 21.58
C SER A 275 -14.55 17.12 21.62
N GLU A 276 -15.39 17.67 22.49
CA GLU A 276 -16.81 17.29 22.53
C GLU A 276 -17.54 17.71 21.25
N GLU A 277 -17.19 18.83 20.65
CA GLU A 277 -17.72 19.27 19.36
C GLU A 277 -17.36 18.29 18.24
N GLU A 278 -16.11 17.82 18.20
CA GLU A 278 -15.69 16.81 17.23
C GLU A 278 -16.44 15.49 17.43
N LYS A 279 -16.64 15.05 18.68
CA LYS A 279 -17.45 13.85 18.99
C LYS A 279 -18.87 13.98 18.44
N LEU A 280 -19.51 15.13 18.63
CA LEU A 280 -20.84 15.40 18.08
C LEU A 280 -20.85 15.29 16.55
N GLU A 281 -19.84 15.84 15.88
CA GLU A 281 -19.69 15.75 14.43
C GLU A 281 -19.51 14.30 13.98
N LEU A 282 -18.61 13.54 14.62
CA LEU A 282 -18.36 12.13 14.29
C LEU A 282 -19.63 11.28 14.45
N ASN A 283 -20.48 11.58 15.43
CA ASN A 283 -21.75 10.89 15.64
C ASN A 283 -22.73 11.19 14.50
N GLN A 284 -22.80 12.44 14.08
CA GLN A 284 -23.61 12.83 12.93
C GLN A 284 -23.10 12.13 11.66
N GLN A 285 -21.78 12.11 11.46
CA GLN A 285 -21.17 11.41 10.33
C GLN A 285 -21.49 9.91 10.34
N LEU A 286 -21.46 9.23 11.49
CA LEU A 286 -21.88 7.82 11.60
C LEU A 286 -23.33 7.64 11.11
N LEU A 287 -24.25 8.48 11.58
CA LEU A 287 -25.66 8.38 11.20
C LEU A 287 -25.88 8.62 9.70
N GLU A 288 -25.18 9.59 9.11
CA GLU A 288 -25.40 10.03 7.73
C GLU A 288 -24.63 9.21 6.68
N ARG A 289 -23.45 8.69 7.04
CA ARG A 289 -22.53 8.05 6.10
C ARG A 289 -22.64 6.54 6.09
N VAL A 290 -23.19 5.92 7.15
CA VAL A 290 -23.25 4.46 7.26
C VAL A 290 -24.64 3.94 6.90
N SER A 291 -24.69 2.99 5.96
CA SER A 291 -25.87 2.22 5.61
C SER A 291 -25.67 0.76 6.00
N VAL A 292 -26.62 0.20 6.75
CA VAL A 292 -26.58 -1.20 7.19
C VAL A 292 -27.46 -2.07 6.30
N GLU A 293 -27.04 -3.31 6.04
CA GLU A 293 -27.83 -4.27 5.29
C GLU A 293 -29.07 -4.73 6.09
N THR A 294 -30.24 -4.66 5.46
CA THR A 294 -31.51 -5.17 5.98
C THR A 294 -32.15 -6.14 4.98
N LYS A 295 -33.23 -6.81 5.37
CA LYS A 295 -34.02 -7.66 4.46
C LYS A 295 -34.57 -6.92 3.22
N LYS A 296 -34.64 -5.57 3.26
CA LYS A 296 -35.14 -4.73 2.17
C LYS A 296 -34.01 -4.01 1.41
N GLY A 297 -32.75 -4.39 1.64
CA GLY A 297 -31.56 -3.71 1.12
C GLY A 297 -30.91 -2.81 2.17
N TYR A 298 -30.02 -1.93 1.71
CA TYR A 298 -29.27 -1.04 2.59
C TYR A 298 -30.10 0.15 3.07
N VAL A 299 -30.06 0.42 4.37
CA VAL A 299 -30.76 1.54 5.02
C VAL A 299 -29.76 2.39 5.79
N LYS A 300 -29.73 3.70 5.52
CA LYS A 300 -28.92 4.65 6.29
C LYS A 300 -29.30 4.64 7.77
N LEU A 301 -28.30 4.75 8.65
CA LEU A 301 -28.52 4.83 10.10
C LEU A 301 -29.43 6.02 10.48
N SER A 302 -29.32 7.15 9.79
CA SER A 302 -30.19 8.33 9.97
C SER A 302 -31.67 8.06 9.72
N ASN A 303 -32.00 7.01 8.96
CA ASN A 303 -33.39 6.65 8.62
C ASN A 303 -34.02 5.70 9.64
N PHE A 304 -33.24 5.17 10.60
CA PHE A 304 -33.81 4.44 11.72
C PHE A 304 -34.52 5.44 12.62
N ASN A 305 -35.81 5.21 12.87
CA ASN A 305 -36.72 6.20 13.45
C ASN A 305 -36.16 6.79 14.77
N LEU A 306 -35.68 8.02 14.69
CA LEU A 306 -35.13 8.78 15.81
C LEU A 306 -36.22 9.30 16.75
N SER A 307 -37.51 9.00 16.53
CA SER A 307 -38.60 9.50 17.38
C SER A 307 -38.55 9.00 18.83
N ASN A 308 -37.80 7.92 19.11
CA ASN A 308 -37.48 7.47 20.48
C ASN A 308 -36.08 7.93 20.97
N PHE A 309 -35.39 8.72 20.15
CA PHE A 309 -34.12 9.34 20.50
C PHE A 309 -34.43 10.63 21.24
N ASN A 310 -34.44 10.56 22.57
CA ASN A 310 -34.40 11.77 23.38
C ASN A 310 -33.02 12.42 23.17
N LEU A 311 -32.91 13.23 22.12
CA LEU A 311 -31.73 14.05 21.84
C LEU A 311 -31.44 15.00 22.99
N ASN A 312 -32.29 15.14 24.02
CA ASN A 312 -32.00 15.97 25.19
C ASN A 312 -30.82 15.47 26.06
N ASN A 313 -30.31 14.25 25.87
CA ASN A 313 -29.02 13.83 26.44
C ASN A 313 -27.81 14.21 25.55
N PHE A 314 -28.06 14.60 24.30
CA PHE A 314 -27.14 15.39 23.50
C PHE A 314 -27.46 16.86 23.79
N ASN A 315 -26.65 17.56 24.57
CA ASN A 315 -26.95 18.95 24.91
C ASN A 315 -26.72 19.88 23.69
N LEU A 316 -27.58 19.75 22.67
CA LEU A 316 -27.64 20.58 21.46
C LEU A 316 -28.27 21.95 21.74
N ASN A 317 -28.76 22.19 22.97
CA ASN A 317 -29.28 23.50 23.37
C ASN A 317 -28.21 24.61 23.42
N ASN A 318 -26.93 24.26 23.29
CA ASN A 318 -25.84 25.23 23.11
C ASN A 318 -25.49 25.51 21.63
N PHE A 319 -26.11 24.80 20.68
CA PHE A 319 -25.95 25.10 19.26
C PHE A 319 -27.10 26.01 18.83
N ASN A 320 -26.85 27.32 18.83
CA ASN A 320 -27.77 28.29 18.25
C ASN A 320 -27.49 28.42 16.75
N PRO A 321 -28.32 27.87 15.85
CA PRO A 321 -28.13 28.00 14.39
C PRO A 321 -28.26 29.45 13.88
N ASN A 322 -28.64 30.39 14.75
CA ASN A 322 -28.74 31.82 14.44
C ASN A 322 -27.56 32.65 14.98
N GLN A 323 -26.47 32.06 15.49
CA GLN A 323 -25.24 32.83 15.68
C GLN A 323 -24.51 32.96 14.33
N PRO A 324 -24.41 34.17 13.76
CA PRO A 324 -23.60 34.37 12.57
C PRO A 324 -22.15 34.05 12.92
N SER A 325 -21.54 33.17 12.12
CA SER A 325 -20.10 32.97 12.13
C SER A 325 -19.42 34.32 11.98
N GLN A 326 -18.52 34.65 12.90
CA GLN A 326 -17.64 35.80 12.72
C GLN A 326 -16.76 35.52 11.50
N SER A 327 -17.13 36.16 10.39
CA SER A 327 -16.44 36.11 9.12
C SER A 327 -15.03 36.66 9.25
N SER A 328 -14.04 35.83 8.93
CA SER A 328 -12.82 36.29 8.28
C SER A 328 -13.20 37.03 6.99
N GLN A 329 -12.54 38.17 6.76
CA GLN A 329 -12.88 39.14 5.74
C GLN A 329 -12.90 38.56 4.31
N PRO A 330 -13.77 39.04 3.42
CA PRO A 330 -13.74 38.65 2.02
C PRO A 330 -12.58 39.35 1.29
N TYR A 331 -11.75 38.55 0.63
CA TYR A 331 -10.80 39.01 -0.37
C TYR A 331 -11.56 39.55 -1.59
N GLN A 332 -11.33 40.81 -1.96
CA GLN A 332 -11.83 41.40 -3.20
C GLN A 332 -10.89 41.07 -4.36
N PRO A 333 -11.36 40.41 -5.45
CA PRO A 333 -10.62 40.40 -6.70
C PRO A 333 -10.98 41.64 -7.53
N ASN A 334 -9.94 42.32 -8.02
CA ASN A 334 -10.05 43.35 -9.03
C ASN A 334 -10.70 42.79 -10.31
N SER A 335 -11.62 43.59 -10.84
CA SER A 335 -12.29 43.45 -12.12
C SER A 335 -11.35 43.74 -13.30
N ALA A 336 -11.30 42.82 -14.28
CA ALA A 336 -11.11 43.11 -15.69
C ALA A 336 -11.34 41.83 -16.53
N GLY A 337 -12.16 41.92 -17.59
CA GLY A 337 -12.16 40.98 -18.70
C GLY A 337 -13.52 40.36 -19.04
N GLN A 338 -14.22 41.00 -19.97
CA GLN A 338 -15.40 40.52 -20.68
C GLN A 338 -15.13 39.28 -21.56
N GLU A 339 -16.22 38.54 -21.79
CA GLU A 339 -16.55 37.70 -22.97
C GLU A 339 -15.73 36.42 -23.19
N ASP A 340 -16.36 35.25 -23.04
CA ASP A 340 -16.93 34.57 -24.21
C ASP A 340 -17.88 33.44 -23.77
N SER A 341 -19.08 33.42 -24.36
CA SER A 341 -20.13 32.43 -24.12
C SER A 341 -20.09 31.37 -25.22
N GLY A 342 -19.68 30.15 -24.89
CA GLY A 342 -19.84 29.03 -25.83
C GLY A 342 -19.24 27.71 -25.36
N LYS A 343 -20.06 26.66 -25.40
CA LYS A 343 -19.74 25.22 -25.31
C LYS A 343 -19.72 24.59 -23.91
N LEU A 344 -20.92 24.37 -23.38
CA LEU A 344 -21.22 23.29 -22.44
C LEU A 344 -21.79 22.10 -23.22
N GLU A 345 -20.93 21.26 -23.83
CA GLU A 345 -21.30 19.93 -24.31
C GLU A 345 -20.08 19.08 -24.71
N GLU A 346 -19.10 18.86 -23.80
CA GLU A 346 -18.01 17.91 -24.09
C GLU A 346 -17.34 17.36 -22.82
N GLY A 347 -18.13 16.94 -21.82
CA GLY A 347 -17.63 16.39 -20.55
C GLY A 347 -17.87 14.90 -20.33
N ALA A 348 -18.62 14.21 -21.20
CA ALA A 348 -19.17 12.88 -20.91
C ALA A 348 -18.71 11.76 -21.87
N LYS A 349 -17.59 11.92 -22.58
CA LYS A 349 -17.08 10.92 -23.57
C LYS A 349 -15.65 10.41 -23.35
N ILE A 350 -15.04 10.59 -22.17
CA ILE A 350 -13.64 10.16 -21.93
C ILE A 350 -13.50 8.84 -21.14
N TYR A 351 -14.59 8.10 -20.86
CA TYR A 351 -14.51 6.88 -20.02
C TYR A 351 -14.97 5.56 -20.65
N SER A 352 -15.07 5.43 -21.99
CA SER A 352 -15.51 4.17 -22.62
C SER A 352 -14.64 3.60 -23.74
N SER A 353 -13.36 3.97 -23.86
CA SER A 353 -12.48 3.43 -24.91
C SER A 353 -11.11 3.00 -24.40
N PHE A 354 -11.07 1.95 -23.56
CA PHE A 354 -9.84 1.17 -23.33
C PHE A 354 -10.16 -0.32 -23.13
N PHE A 355 -10.72 -0.95 -24.17
CA PHE A 355 -10.71 -2.41 -24.31
C PHE A 355 -10.66 -2.79 -25.81
N ASN A 356 -9.47 -3.02 -26.34
CA ASN A 356 -9.14 -4.23 -27.11
C ASN A 356 -7.61 -4.33 -27.35
N PRO A 357 -6.99 -5.52 -27.20
CA PRO A 357 -5.54 -5.67 -27.33
C PRO A 357 -5.18 -6.24 -28.69
N THR A 358 -4.62 -5.42 -29.60
CA THR A 358 -3.83 -5.97 -30.73
C THR A 358 -2.93 -4.90 -31.33
N VAL A 359 -1.65 -4.86 -30.96
CA VAL A 359 -0.59 -4.36 -31.85
C VAL A 359 0.70 -5.16 -31.62
N LYS A 360 1.18 -5.74 -32.71
CA LYS A 360 2.48 -6.41 -32.90
C LYS A 360 3.61 -5.42 -32.58
N THR A 361 4.55 -5.81 -31.73
CA THR A 361 5.81 -5.08 -31.58
C THR A 361 6.82 -5.57 -32.61
N ASN A 362 7.11 -4.72 -33.61
CA ASN A 362 8.34 -4.81 -34.39
C ASN A 362 9.51 -4.47 -33.48
N ALA A 363 10.47 -5.39 -33.43
CA ALA A 363 11.81 -5.14 -32.92
C ALA A 363 12.56 -4.32 -33.98
N ASP A 364 12.99 -3.11 -33.62
CA ASP A 364 14.21 -2.43 -34.06
C ASP A 364 14.13 -0.96 -33.66
N GLY A 365 14.97 -0.55 -32.71
CA GLY A 365 15.04 0.86 -32.30
C GLY A 365 15.50 1.14 -30.88
N PHE A 366 16.52 0.44 -30.37
CA PHE A 366 17.26 0.87 -29.17
C PHE A 366 18.74 0.49 -29.30
N ARG A 367 19.45 1.24 -30.14
CA ARG A 367 20.90 1.41 -30.10
C ARG A 367 21.17 2.91 -30.13
N ASN A 368 22.10 3.34 -29.28
CA ASN A 368 22.64 4.71 -29.13
C ASN A 368 21.99 5.60 -28.07
N ILE A 369 22.23 5.30 -26.78
CA ILE A 369 22.62 6.32 -25.78
C ILE A 369 23.43 5.55 -24.73
N PHE A 370 24.76 5.65 -24.72
CA PHE A 370 25.68 5.47 -23.57
C PHE A 370 27.13 5.44 -24.12
N SER A 371 27.64 6.61 -24.51
CA SER A 371 29.06 6.86 -24.71
C SER A 371 29.34 8.36 -24.54
N SER A 372 29.32 8.82 -23.30
CA SER A 372 29.92 10.08 -22.86
C SER A 372 29.78 10.18 -21.35
N PHE A 373 30.81 10.68 -20.67
CA PHE A 373 30.96 10.86 -19.21
C PHE A 373 31.80 9.81 -18.49
N PHE A 374 33.10 9.80 -18.80
CA PHE A 374 34.17 9.80 -17.79
C PHE A 374 35.36 10.61 -18.36
N GLU A 375 35.43 11.89 -17.99
CA GLU A 375 36.63 12.72 -17.95
C GLU A 375 36.37 13.88 -16.96
N ILE A 376 36.82 13.67 -15.72
CA ILE A 376 37.56 14.53 -14.77
C ILE A 376 37.68 13.73 -13.47
#